data_AF-A0A662MV35-F1
#
_entry.id   AF-A0A662MV35-F1
#
_cell.length_a   1.000
_cell.length_b   1.000
_cell.length_c   1.000
_cell.angle_alpha   90.00
_cell.angle_beta   90.00
_cell.angle_gamma   90.00
#
_symmetry.space_group_name_H-M   'P 1'
#
loop_
_entity.id
_entity.type
_entity.pdbx_description
1 polymer ?
#
loop_
_entity_poly.entity_id
_entity_poly.type
_entity_poly.pdbx_seq_one_letter_code
_entity_poly.pdbx_strand_id
1 'polypeptide(L)'
;MGKLEETLRLIKEGVSNSKEIARRMDISVEEVEGIIKILESMGYIEKVEFGSPACESCPLKKICPGSCIHFKGEIYQLRKSNEYK
;
A
#
# COMPACT_ATOMS: atom_id res chain seq x y z
N MET A 1 -9.44 -4.57 17.80
CA MET A 1 -8.72 -4.88 16.54
C MET A 1 -7.26 -4.55 16.73
N GLY A 2 -6.36 -5.42 16.28
CA GLY A 2 -4.92 -5.17 16.35
C GLY A 2 -4.46 -4.16 15.30
N LYS A 3 -3.29 -3.53 15.52
CA LYS A 3 -2.72 -2.54 14.59
C LYS A 3 -2.45 -3.13 13.19
N LEU A 4 -2.02 -4.38 13.10
CA LEU A 4 -1.80 -5.12 11.85
C LEU A 4 -3.08 -5.24 11.01
N GLU A 5 -4.18 -5.67 11.64
CA GLU A 5 -5.47 -5.83 10.97
C GLU A 5 -6.01 -4.50 10.45
N GLU A 6 -5.86 -3.44 11.26
CA GLU A 6 -6.30 -2.09 10.91
C GLU A 6 -5.49 -1.51 9.73
N THR A 7 -4.16 -1.64 9.76
CA THR A 7 -3.31 -1.21 8.64
C THR A 7 -3.67 -1.96 7.35
N LEU A 8 -3.87 -3.28 7.43
CA LEU A 8 -4.28 -4.08 6.27
C LEU A 8 -5.66 -3.64 5.73
N ARG A 9 -6.62 -3.32 6.61
CA ARG A 9 -7.93 -2.80 6.23
C ARG A 9 -7.81 -1.47 5.49
N LEU A 10 -7.02 -0.53 6.01
CA LEU A 10 -6.79 0.77 5.40
C LEU A 10 -6.16 0.65 4.00
N ILE A 11 -5.19 -0.24 3.83
CA ILE A 11 -4.58 -0.53 2.52
C ILE A 11 -5.63 -1.10 1.55
N LYS A 12 -6.49 -2.01 2.02
CA LYS A 12 -7.61 -2.56 1.22
C LYS A 12 -8.62 -1.49 0.80
N GLU A 13 -8.81 -0.45 1.61
CA GLU A 13 -9.67 0.70 1.31
C GLU A 13 -9.00 1.77 0.42
N GLY A 14 -7.74 1.54 0.00
CA GLY A 14 -7.00 2.43 -0.89
C GLY A 14 -6.10 3.44 -0.19
N VAL A 15 -5.94 3.33 1.13
CA VAL A 15 -5.00 4.14 1.91
C VAL A 15 -3.64 3.45 1.89
N SER A 16 -2.89 3.72 0.85
CA SER A 16 -1.72 2.92 0.49
C SER A 16 -0.37 3.54 0.90
N ASN A 17 -0.37 4.67 1.59
CA ASN A 17 0.83 5.44 1.98
C ASN A 17 0.98 5.45 3.51
N SER A 18 2.20 5.24 4.01
CA SER A 18 2.53 5.14 5.44
C SER A 18 2.20 6.39 6.26
N LYS A 19 2.41 7.60 5.72
CA LYS A 19 2.06 8.87 6.37
C LYS A 19 0.55 9.05 6.56
N GLU A 20 -0.24 8.70 5.56
CA GLU A 20 -1.70 8.81 5.64
C GLU A 20 -2.27 7.75 6.59
N ILE A 21 -1.73 6.52 6.56
CA ILE A 21 -2.09 5.47 7.52
C ILE A 21 -1.75 5.92 8.95
N ALA A 22 -0.54 6.44 9.18
CA ALA A 22 -0.10 6.95 10.47
C ALA A 22 -1.03 8.04 11.00
N ARG A 23 -1.41 8.99 10.13
CA ARG A 23 -2.36 10.05 10.45
C ARG A 23 -3.75 9.52 10.85
N ARG A 24 -4.25 8.47 10.18
CA ARG A 24 -5.57 7.90 10.49
C ARG A 24 -5.57 7.05 11.75
N MET A 25 -4.47 6.38 12.04
CA MET A 25 -4.31 5.52 13.20
C MET A 25 -3.78 6.27 14.44
N ASP A 26 -3.42 7.55 14.30
CA ASP A 26 -2.82 8.39 15.34
C ASP A 26 -1.55 7.77 15.96
N ILE A 27 -0.67 7.25 15.09
CA ILE A 27 0.61 6.63 15.46
C ILE A 27 1.76 7.19 14.63
N SER A 28 3.00 6.84 14.97
CA SER A 28 4.17 7.30 14.21
C SER A 28 4.28 6.62 12.85
N VAL A 29 4.88 7.33 11.89
CA VAL A 29 5.18 6.77 10.56
C VAL A 29 6.11 5.56 10.67
N GLU A 30 7.12 5.63 11.55
CA GLU A 30 8.04 4.50 11.81
C GLU A 30 7.31 3.25 12.31
N GLU A 31 6.28 3.41 13.16
CA GLU A 31 5.49 2.28 13.64
C GLU A 31 4.70 1.65 12.48
N VAL A 32 4.08 2.48 11.63
CA VAL A 32 3.40 2.01 10.41
C VAL A 32 4.35 1.30 9.46
N GLU A 33 5.55 1.83 9.23
CA GLU A 33 6.55 1.20 8.38
C GLU A 33 6.98 -0.18 8.92
N GLY A 34 7.11 -0.31 10.24
CA GLY A 34 7.32 -1.61 10.90
C GLY A 34 6.18 -2.58 10.62
N ILE A 35 4.93 -2.13 10.76
CA ILE A 35 3.74 -2.95 10.49
C ILE A 35 3.69 -3.39 9.01
N ILE A 36 3.96 -2.46 8.09
CA ILE A 36 4.00 -2.73 6.64
C ILE A 36 5.04 -3.80 6.31
N LYS A 37 6.26 -3.71 6.86
CA LYS A 37 7.30 -4.73 6.65
C LYS A 37 6.88 -6.12 7.13
N ILE A 38 6.15 -6.19 8.24
CA ILE A 38 5.60 -7.45 8.75
C ILE A 38 4.55 -7.99 7.76
N LEU A 39 3.60 -7.17 7.32
CA LEU A 39 2.55 -7.58 6.37
C LEU A 39 3.12 -8.01 5.01
N GLU A 40 4.15 -7.31 4.54
CA GLU A 40 4.88 -7.64 3.31
C GLU A 40 5.62 -8.97 3.44
N SER A 41 6.33 -9.20 4.56
CA SER A 41 7.02 -10.47 4.83
C SER A 41 6.07 -11.66 4.94
N MET A 42 4.86 -11.43 5.45
CA MET A 42 3.78 -12.42 5.48
C MET A 42 3.09 -12.60 4.12
N GLY A 43 3.39 -11.75 3.15
CA GLY A 43 2.85 -11.81 1.78
C GLY A 43 1.43 -11.26 1.63
N TYR A 44 0.91 -10.51 2.59
CA TYR A 44 -0.42 -9.88 2.48
C TYR A 44 -0.44 -8.67 1.56
N ILE A 45 0.66 -7.93 1.53
CA ILE A 45 0.81 -6.73 0.72
C ILE A 45 2.10 -6.80 -0.09
N GLU A 46 2.14 -6.03 -1.16
CA GLU A 46 3.32 -5.83 -1.99
C GLU A 46 3.50 -4.33 -2.27
N LYS A 47 4.76 -3.91 -2.40
CA LYS A 47 5.10 -2.55 -2.81
C LYS A 47 4.75 -2.36 -4.29
N VAL A 48 4.09 -1.25 -4.60
CA VAL A 48 3.75 -0.86 -5.98
C VAL A 48 4.91 -0.10 -6.59
N GLU A 49 5.59 -0.75 -7.54
CA GLU A 49 6.65 -0.11 -8.32
C GLU A 49 6.11 0.63 -9.54
N PHE A 50 6.86 1.63 -10.01
CA PHE A 50 6.46 2.41 -11.18
C PHE A 50 6.59 1.54 -12.42
N GLY A 51 5.55 1.51 -13.27
CA GLY A 51 5.48 0.59 -14.39
C GLY A 51 5.08 -0.84 -14.02
N SER A 52 4.74 -1.13 -12.75
CA SER A 52 4.13 -2.40 -12.36
C SER A 52 2.77 -2.61 -13.05
N PRO A 53 2.27 -3.87 -13.17
CA PRO A 53 0.97 -4.16 -13.77
C PRO A 53 -0.19 -3.38 -13.16
N ALA A 54 -0.08 -3.03 -11.86
CA ALA A 54 -1.03 -2.17 -11.16
C ALA A 54 -1.01 -0.72 -11.69
N CYS A 55 0.17 -0.16 -11.94
CA CYS A 55 0.32 1.15 -12.57
C CYS A 55 -0.12 1.11 -14.05
N GLU A 56 0.14 0.00 -14.75
CA GLU A 56 -0.24 -0.16 -16.15
C GLU A 56 -1.75 -0.32 -16.36
N SER A 57 -2.43 -0.96 -15.41
CA SER A 57 -3.88 -1.13 -15.42
C SER A 57 -4.61 0.11 -14.90
N CYS A 58 -3.89 1.12 -14.41
CA CYS A 58 -4.50 2.32 -13.85
C CYS A 58 -5.13 3.17 -14.96
N PRO A 59 -6.42 3.54 -14.87
CA PRO A 59 -7.11 4.36 -15.88
C PRO A 59 -6.41 5.71 -16.14
N LEU A 60 -5.66 6.19 -15.15
CA LEU A 60 -4.92 7.45 -15.22
C LEU A 60 -3.52 7.31 -15.83
N LYS A 61 -3.06 6.11 -16.25
CA LYS A 61 -1.70 5.86 -16.77
C LYS A 61 -1.26 6.87 -17.85
N LYS A 62 -2.17 7.27 -18.74
CA LYS A 62 -1.87 8.19 -19.86
C LYS A 62 -1.58 9.63 -19.42
N ILE A 63 -2.02 10.02 -18.23
CA ILE A 63 -1.91 11.39 -17.70
C ILE A 63 -1.07 11.43 -16.40
N CYS A 64 -0.92 10.30 -15.72
CA CYS A 64 -0.16 10.16 -14.49
C CYS A 64 1.30 9.84 -14.84
N PRO A 65 2.26 10.77 -14.65
CA PRO A 65 3.69 10.52 -14.90
C PRO A 65 4.32 9.65 -13.81
N GLY A 66 3.52 8.86 -13.08
CA GLY A 66 3.96 8.19 -11.86
C GLY A 66 3.84 9.03 -10.60
N SER A 67 3.06 10.12 -10.61
CA SER A 67 2.87 10.99 -9.44
C SER A 67 2.41 10.25 -8.18
N CYS A 68 1.71 9.12 -8.31
CA CYS A 68 1.39 8.29 -7.15
C CYS A 68 2.66 7.81 -6.41
N ILE A 69 3.71 7.41 -7.13
CA ILE A 69 4.94 6.87 -6.54
C ILE A 69 5.99 7.97 -6.35
N HIS A 70 6.06 8.92 -7.27
CA HIS A 70 7.05 10.01 -7.25
C HIS A 70 6.71 11.13 -6.26
N PHE A 71 5.42 11.42 -6.04
CA PHE A 71 4.99 12.54 -5.19
C PHE A 71 4.45 12.11 -3.81
N LYS A 72 4.12 10.82 -3.61
CA LYS A 72 3.52 10.32 -2.36
C LYS A 72 4.34 9.23 -1.63
N GLY A 73 5.59 8.98 -2.03
CA GLY A 73 6.44 7.98 -1.37
C GLY A 73 6.06 6.54 -1.72
N GLU A 74 6.51 5.58 -0.89
CA GLU A 74 6.24 4.15 -1.12
C GLU A 74 4.75 3.85 -0.97
N ILE A 75 4.19 3.17 -1.97
CA ILE A 75 2.79 2.76 -2.03
C ILE A 75 2.71 1.25 -1.92
N TYR A 76 1.72 0.77 -1.16
CA TYR A 76 1.48 -0.66 -0.96
C TYR A 76 0.06 -1.04 -1.40
N GLN A 77 -0.08 -2.23 -1.97
CA GLN A 77 -1.37 -2.80 -2.33
C GLN A 77 -1.49 -4.22 -1.78
N LEU A 78 -2.71 -4.74 -1.72
CA LEU A 78 -2.90 -6.16 -1.43
C LEU A 78 -2.18 -6.99 -2.48
N ARG A 79 -1.42 -7.99 -2.03
CA ARG A 79 -0.82 -8.94 -2.95
C ARG A 79 -1.95 -9.68 -3.64
N LYS A 80 -1.96 -9.71 -4.98
CA LYS A 80 -2.89 -10.59 -5.69
C LYS A 80 -2.44 -12.02 -5.43
N SER A 81 -2.98 -12.63 -4.38
CA SER A 81 -3.03 -14.08 -4.31
C SER A 81 -3.80 -14.52 -5.54
N ASN A 82 -3.13 -15.25 -6.44
CA ASN A 82 -3.78 -16.02 -7.48
C ASN A 82 -4.99 -16.69 -6.81
N GLU A 83 -6.19 -16.39 -7.30
CA GLU A 83 -7.42 -17.02 -6.83
C GLU A 83 -7.18 -18.52 -6.79
N TYR A 84 -7.11 -19.12 -5.60
CA TYR A 84 -7.29 -20.55 -5.47
C TYR A 84 -8.77 -20.81 -5.77
N LYS A 85 -9.08 -20.95 -7.04
CA LYS A 85 -10.23 -21.69 -7.57
C LYS A 85 -9.74 -22.67 -8.60
#